data_AF-A0A7S4KCJ0-F1
#
_entry.id   AF-A0A7S4KCJ0-F1
#
_cell.length_a   1.000
_cell.length_b   1.000
_cell.length_c   1.000
_cell.angle_alpha   90.00
_cell.angle_beta   90.00
_cell.angle_gamma   90.00
#
_symmetry.space_group_name_H-M   'P 1'
#
loop_
_entity.id
_entity.type
_entity.pdbx_description
1 polymer ?
#
loop_
_entity_poly.entity_id
_entity_poly.type
_entity_poly.pdbx_seq_one_letter_code
_entity_poly.pdbx_strand_id
1 'polypeptide(L)'
;YHGTEVLYSGVSGMMMEAQIFMGLVYYQRLRHMVSDKYQCRATGPVNKYTRQPVKGRKAGGGVRFGEMERDGLLAHGASFLLRDRLMTCTDISTADVCGKCGSMISTIRQ
;
A
#
# COMPACT_ATOMS: atom_id res chain seq x y z
N TYR A 1 46.76 19.23 1.22
CA TYR A 1 46.53 20.36 2.14
C TYR A 1 45.04 20.64 2.39
N HIS A 2 44.11 20.29 1.48
CA HIS A 2 42.65 20.52 1.66
C HIS A 2 41.80 19.25 1.87
N GLY A 3 42.42 18.07 2.05
CA GLY A 3 41.70 16.78 2.18
C GLY A 3 41.03 16.30 0.89
N THR A 4 41.43 16.85 -0.26
CA THR A 4 40.92 16.50 -1.59
C THR A 4 41.88 15.56 -2.32
N GLU A 5 41.33 14.54 -2.98
CA GLU A 5 42.05 13.54 -3.75
C GLU A 5 41.49 13.39 -5.18
N VAL A 6 42.31 12.93 -6.11
CA VAL A 6 41.89 12.65 -7.49
C VAL A 6 41.25 11.27 -7.55
N LEU A 7 40.00 11.20 -7.99
CA LEU A 7 39.28 9.94 -8.21
C LEU A 7 39.08 9.66 -9.70
N TYR A 8 38.96 8.38 -10.02
CA TYR A 8 38.65 7.88 -11.36
C TYR A 8 37.22 7.32 -11.37
N SER A 9 36.50 7.53 -12.46
CA SER A 9 35.13 7.04 -12.60
C SER A 9 35.10 5.51 -12.75
N GLY A 10 34.33 4.83 -11.89
CA GLY A 10 34.17 3.38 -11.95
C GLY A 10 33.42 2.86 -13.18
N VAL A 11 32.75 3.73 -13.94
CA VAL A 11 32.01 3.36 -15.15
C VAL A 11 32.86 3.58 -16.42
N SER A 12 33.55 4.72 -16.54
CA SER A 12 34.30 5.10 -17.75
C SER A 12 35.81 4.95 -17.64
N GLY A 13 36.37 4.76 -16.44
CA GLY A 13 37.81 4.66 -16.20
C GLY A 13 38.58 5.97 -16.34
N MET A 14 37.91 7.07 -16.71
CA MET A 14 38.54 8.39 -16.87
C MET A 14 38.67 9.11 -15.53
N MET A 15 39.66 10.01 -15.45
CA MET A 15 39.87 10.89 -14.31
C MET A 15 38.70 11.85 -14.16
N MET A 16 38.22 12.04 -12.93
CA MET A 16 37.19 13.03 -12.64
C MET A 16 37.75 14.44 -12.78
N GLU A 17 36.96 15.36 -13.34
CA GLU A 17 37.37 16.74 -13.63
C GLU A 17 37.72 17.53 -12.36
N ALA A 18 37.11 17.18 -11.22
CA ALA A 18 37.33 17.81 -9.93
C ALA A 18 37.92 16.83 -8.91
N GLN A 19 38.72 17.37 -7.99
CA GLN A 19 39.21 16.61 -6.82
C GLN A 19 38.07 16.42 -5.82
N ILE A 20 37.92 15.20 -5.30
CA ILE A 20 36.86 14.84 -4.35
C ILE A 20 37.41 14.92 -2.93
N PHE A 21 36.66 15.56 -2.03
CA PHE A 21 36.99 15.59 -0.61
C PHE A 21 36.67 14.23 0.03
N MET A 22 37.67 13.60 0.64
CA MET A 22 37.53 12.31 1.31
C MET A 22 38.16 12.36 2.69
N GLY A 23 37.57 11.63 3.62
CA GLY A 23 38.05 11.55 4.99
C GLY A 23 37.37 10.43 5.75
N LEU A 24 37.96 10.11 6.90
CA LEU A 24 37.41 9.12 7.82
C LEU A 24 36.31 9.76 8.66
N VAL A 25 35.10 9.23 8.55
CA VAL A 25 33.94 9.65 9.34
C VAL A 25 33.39 8.42 10.06
N TYR A 26 33.08 8.58 11.36
CA TYR A 26 32.46 7.51 12.13
C TYR A 26 30.98 7.37 11.76
N TYR A 27 30.59 6.21 11.24
CA TYR A 27 29.21 5.92 10.86
C TYR A 27 28.47 5.19 11.98
N GLN A 28 27.22 5.60 12.22
CA GLN A 28 26.30 4.92 13.14
C GLN A 28 25.15 4.30 12.36
N ARG A 29 24.88 3.01 12.63
CA ARG A 29 23.76 2.28 12.01
C ARG A 29 22.48 2.46 12.83
N LEU A 30 21.42 2.89 12.17
CA LEU A 30 20.09 3.00 12.78
C LEU A 30 19.41 1.63 12.91
N ARG A 31 18.60 1.48 13.96
CA ARG A 31 17.91 0.22 14.29
C ARG A 31 16.76 -0.16 13.35
N HIS A 32 16.12 0.82 12.72
CA HIS A 32 14.91 0.58 11.95
C HIS A 32 15.23 -0.02 10.59
N MET A 33 14.78 -1.24 10.34
CA MET A 33 14.97 -1.92 9.06
C MET A 33 13.73 -1.79 8.19
N VAL A 34 13.95 -1.70 6.87
CA VAL A 34 12.87 -1.68 5.86
C VAL A 34 12.14 -3.04 5.80
N SER A 35 12.84 -4.13 6.12
CA SER A 35 12.29 -5.49 6.23
C SER A 35 11.11 -5.57 7.19
N ASP A 36 11.03 -4.68 8.17
CA ASP A 36 9.96 -4.70 9.16
C ASP A 36 8.71 -3.95 8.71
N LYS A 37 8.68 -3.38 7.51
CA LYS A 37 7.60 -2.49 7.04
C LYS A 37 6.81 -3.04 5.86
N TYR A 38 7.33 -4.01 5.10
CA TYR A 38 6.60 -4.52 3.94
C TYR A 38 5.34 -5.31 4.34
N GLN A 39 4.29 -5.20 3.54
CA GLN A 39 3.08 -6.01 3.65
C GLN A 39 2.45 -6.16 2.26
N CYS A 40 2.06 -7.39 1.91
CA CYS A 40 1.44 -7.71 0.64
C CYS A 40 0.25 -8.65 0.90
N ARG A 41 -0.82 -8.49 0.13
CA ARG A 41 -2.01 -9.33 0.21
C ARG A 41 -2.65 -9.44 -1.17
N ALA A 42 -2.99 -10.67 -1.57
CA ALA A 42 -3.88 -10.94 -2.70
C ALA A 42 -5.27 -11.33 -2.18
N THR A 43 -5.38 -12.52 -1.57
CA THR A 43 -6.57 -13.01 -0.84
C THR A 43 -6.19 -13.33 0.60
N GLY A 44 -7.17 -13.56 1.48
CA GLY A 44 -6.88 -13.84 2.89
C GLY A 44 -8.12 -13.88 3.78
N PRO A 45 -7.93 -13.96 5.10
CA PRO A 45 -9.04 -14.03 6.05
C PRO A 45 -9.92 -12.78 6.00
N VAL A 46 -11.21 -13.00 6.22
CA VAL A 46 -12.26 -11.98 6.26
C VAL A 46 -12.98 -12.01 7.60
N ASN A 47 -13.51 -10.86 8.00
CA ASN A 47 -14.33 -10.73 9.19
C ASN A 47 -15.70 -11.38 8.96
N LYS A 48 -16.23 -12.10 9.97
CA LYS A 48 -17.51 -12.81 9.88
C LYS A 48 -18.71 -11.87 9.69
N TYR A 49 -18.67 -10.70 10.32
CA TYR A 49 -19.81 -9.77 10.31
C TYR A 49 -19.84 -8.91 9.05
N THR A 50 -18.70 -8.31 8.68
CA THR A 50 -18.63 -7.35 7.57
C THR A 50 -18.19 -7.98 6.26
N ARG A 51 -17.65 -9.21 6.28
CA ARG A 51 -16.95 -9.85 5.15
C ARG A 51 -15.69 -9.13 4.66
N GLN A 52 -15.25 -8.09 5.38
CA GLN A 52 -14.06 -7.31 5.05
C GLN A 52 -12.75 -8.03 5.40
N PRO A 53 -11.66 -7.74 4.68
CA PRO A 53 -10.30 -8.07 5.09
C PRO A 53 -10.01 -7.80 6.58
N VAL A 54 -9.50 -8.81 7.30
CA VAL A 54 -9.09 -8.64 8.71
C VAL A 54 -7.91 -7.67 8.83
N LYS A 55 -7.80 -6.97 9.97
CA LYS A 55 -6.66 -6.08 10.28
C LYS A 55 -5.45 -6.88 10.77
N GLY A 56 -4.25 -6.47 10.35
CA GLY A 56 -2.99 -6.86 10.97
C GLY A 56 -2.05 -7.66 10.07
N ARG A 57 -0.79 -7.24 9.99
CA ARG A 57 0.21 -7.84 9.09
C ARG A 57 0.46 -9.32 9.36
N LYS A 58 0.59 -9.73 10.63
CA LYS A 58 0.83 -11.13 11.02
C LYS A 58 -0.31 -12.06 10.58
N ALA A 59 -1.51 -11.54 10.42
CA ALA A 59 -2.69 -12.29 10.00
C ALA A 59 -2.92 -12.25 8.47
N GLY A 60 -1.98 -11.70 7.69
CA GLY A 60 -2.22 -11.44 6.26
C GLY A 60 -3.34 -10.42 6.03
N GLY A 61 -3.45 -9.46 6.95
CA GLY A 61 -4.51 -8.46 6.96
C GLY A 61 -4.47 -7.52 5.77
N GLY A 62 -5.63 -6.95 5.45
CA GLY A 62 -5.77 -6.00 4.34
C GLY A 62 -5.19 -4.62 4.66
N VAL A 63 -4.84 -3.89 3.60
CA VAL A 63 -4.50 -2.47 3.70
C VAL A 63 -5.79 -1.67 3.78
N ARG A 64 -5.89 -0.77 4.75
CA ARG A 64 -7.06 0.10 4.89
C ARG A 64 -7.00 1.17 3.82
N PHE A 65 -7.99 1.19 2.94
CA PHE A 65 -8.29 2.33 2.10
C PHE A 65 -9.19 3.28 2.91
N GLY A 66 -8.66 4.44 3.27
CA GLY A 66 -9.31 5.39 4.15
C GLY A 66 -10.16 6.42 3.42
N GLU A 67 -10.63 7.38 4.20
CA GLU A 67 -11.46 8.48 3.70
C GLU A 67 -10.67 9.45 2.82
N MET A 68 -9.43 9.76 3.22
CA MET A 68 -8.56 10.66 2.46
C MET A 68 -8.25 10.08 1.08
N GLU A 69 -8.04 8.77 0.98
CA GLU A 69 -7.77 8.10 -0.29
C GLU A 69 -9.02 8.04 -1.18
N ARG A 70 -10.21 7.90 -0.59
CA ARG A 70 -11.49 8.01 -1.31
C ARG A 70 -11.62 9.40 -1.94
N ASP A 71 -11.39 10.45 -1.17
CA ASP A 71 -11.56 11.83 -1.64
C ASP A 71 -10.52 12.17 -2.71
N GLY A 72 -9.30 11.65 -2.59
CA GLY A 72 -8.28 11.74 -3.63
C GLY A 72 -8.73 11.12 -4.96
N LEU A 73 -9.26 9.89 -4.95
CA LEU A 73 -9.74 9.25 -6.18
C LEU A 73 -11.01 9.92 -6.75
N LEU A 74 -11.88 10.46 -5.88
CA LEU A 74 -13.06 11.22 -6.30
C LEU A 74 -12.66 12.49 -7.05
N ALA A 75 -11.66 13.22 -6.54
CA ALA A 75 -11.13 14.42 -7.19
C ALA A 75 -10.57 14.14 -8.59
N HIS A 76 -9.98 12.96 -8.78
CA HIS A 76 -9.51 12.50 -10.11
C HIS A 76 -10.63 12.01 -11.04
N GLY A 77 -11.87 11.92 -10.59
CA GLY A 77 -12.98 11.37 -11.38
C GLY A 77 -12.88 9.87 -11.65
N ALA A 78 -12.04 9.15 -10.90
CA ALA A 78 -11.74 7.74 -11.14
C ALA A 78 -12.80 6.80 -10.51
N SER A 79 -14.04 6.90 -10.98
CA SER A 79 -15.20 6.16 -10.44
C SER A 79 -15.04 4.64 -10.51
N PHE A 80 -14.45 4.11 -11.58
CA PHE A 80 -14.19 2.68 -11.72
C PHE A 80 -13.18 2.16 -10.68
N LEU A 81 -12.12 2.93 -10.39
CA LEU A 81 -11.13 2.56 -9.37
C LEU A 81 -11.73 2.64 -7.96
N LEU A 82 -12.57 3.63 -7.69
CA LEU A 82 -13.30 3.73 -6.43
C LEU A 82 -14.20 2.53 -6.20
N ARG A 83 -15.00 2.16 -7.20
CA ARG A 83 -15.88 0.98 -7.13
C ARG A 83 -15.07 -0.30 -6.95
N ASP A 84 -13.96 -0.44 -7.66
CA ASP A 84 -13.10 -1.62 -7.52
C ASP A 84 -12.56 -1.75 -6.10
N ARG A 85 -11.98 -0.67 -5.55
CA ARG A 85 -11.36 -0.68 -4.21
C ARG A 85 -12.35 -0.76 -3.06
N LEU A 86 -13.51 -0.10 -3.15
CA LEU A 86 -14.47 -0.03 -2.05
C LEU A 86 -15.57 -1.11 -2.10
N MET A 87 -15.80 -1.75 -3.26
CA MET A 87 -16.87 -2.71 -3.42
C MET A 87 -16.37 -4.05 -3.98
N THR A 88 -15.76 -4.07 -5.16
CA THR A 88 -15.41 -5.32 -5.86
C THR A 88 -14.34 -6.13 -5.13
N CYS A 89 -13.30 -5.47 -4.62
CA CYS A 89 -12.18 -6.12 -3.93
C CYS A 89 -12.40 -6.36 -2.42
N THR A 90 -13.50 -5.88 -1.84
CA THR A 90 -13.76 -5.91 -0.39
C THR A 90 -14.92 -6.84 -0.06
N ASP A 91 -16.16 -6.37 -0.23
CA ASP A 91 -17.38 -6.99 0.33
C ASP A 91 -18.46 -7.23 -0.72
N ILE A 92 -18.06 -7.45 -1.97
CA ILE A 92 -19.04 -7.74 -3.02
C ILE A 92 -19.91 -8.93 -2.63
N SER A 93 -21.21 -8.69 -2.60
CA SER A 93 -22.20 -9.68 -2.23
C SER A 93 -23.46 -9.46 -3.05
N THR A 94 -24.01 -10.57 -3.54
CA THR A 94 -25.31 -10.60 -4.20
C THR A 94 -26.36 -10.88 -3.14
N ALA A 95 -27.36 -10.01 -3.04
CA ALA A 95 -28.49 -10.15 -2.12
C ALA A 95 -29.80 -10.07 -2.89
N ASP A 96 -30.76 -10.89 -2.49
CA ASP A 96 -32.11 -10.87 -3.06
C ASP A 96 -32.93 -9.76 -2.40
N VAL A 97 -33.86 -9.18 -3.16
CA VAL A 97 -34.76 -8.14 -2.67
C VAL A 97 -36.21 -8.50 -3.02
N CYS A 98 -37.09 -8.45 -2.02
CA CYS A 98 -38.53 -8.68 -2.18
C CYS A 98 -39.16 -7.57 -3.03
N GLY A 99 -39.67 -7.89 -4.23
CA GLY A 99 -40.24 -6.88 -5.14
C GLY A 99 -41.52 -6.18 -4.64
N LYS A 100 -42.24 -6.77 -3.69
CA LYS A 100 -43.45 -6.14 -3.09
C LYS A 100 -43.13 -5.27 -1.88
N CYS A 101 -42.19 -5.71 -1.06
CA CYS A 101 -41.94 -5.15 0.27
C CYS A 101 -40.61 -4.40 0.38
N GLY A 102 -39.74 -4.46 -0.64
CA GLY A 102 -38.44 -3.80 -0.66
C GLY A 102 -37.43 -4.32 0.38
N SER A 103 -37.81 -5.33 1.16
CA SER A 103 -36.96 -5.91 2.20
C SER A 103 -35.91 -6.83 1.60
N MET A 104 -34.67 -6.71 2.10
CA MET A 104 -33.55 -7.60 1.77
C MET A 104 -33.43 -8.80 2.73
N ILE A 105 -34.09 -8.74 3.89
CA ILE A 105 -33.97 -9.76 4.94
C ILE A 105 -35.08 -10.81 4.83
N SER A 106 -36.29 -10.39 4.45
CA SER A 106 -37.49 -11.24 4.41
C SER A 106 -37.77 -11.81 3.02
N THR A 107 -36.73 -12.15 2.26
CA THR A 107 -36.82 -12.65 0.89
C THR A 107 -37.20 -14.13 0.80
N ILE A 108 -37.23 -14.83 1.93
CA ILE A 108 -37.74 -16.20 2.04
C ILE A 108 -39.25 -16.17 1.84
N ARG A 109 -39.68 -16.72 0.69
CA ARG A 109 -41.03 -17.27 0.53
C ARG A 109 -41.23 -18.34 1.61
N GLN A 110 -42.22 -18.16 2.47
CA GLN A 110 -42.99 -19.33 2.92
C GLN A 110 -43.60 -20.03 1.71
#